data_AF-A0A1J3FPV5-F1
#
_entry.id   AF-A0A1J3FPV5-F1
#
_cell.length_a   1.000
_cell.length_b   1.000
_cell.length_c   1.000
_cell.angle_alpha   90.00
_cell.angle_beta   90.00
_cell.angle_gamma   90.00
#
_symmetry.space_group_name_H-M   'P 1'
#
loop_
_entity.id
_entity.type
_entity.pdbx_description
1 polymer ?
#
loop_
_entity_poly.entity_id
_entity_poly.type
_entity_poly.pdbx_seq_one_letter_code
_entity_poly.pdbx_strand_id
1 'polypeptide(L)'
;EQMWYIGGNSESVEQDEVHTYDMAFGGGGFAISRPLMTRLAAAIDGCLNRYFYFYGSDQRIAACISELGVPLTQERGFHQLDIREDPYGFLAAHPLAPLVSLHHLDYLDPMFPNQNTIESLQTLMKPYTLDPNRILQQVNCHDRKREWSISISWGYSIQIYTYFLSATELATPLQTFKTWRSWSNGSFTFNTRPLKPDPCERPVVYFMDGAEDLRKSMTKTWYSLGDKKYGHCEKSEHSKVTEVKRILVTSMKMDPEYWKRAPQRQCCEVLEGGGRSKKKEMSIKIKKCGYSEKI
;
A
#
# COMPACT_ATOMS: atom_id res chain seq x y z
N GLU A 1 -18.38 27.32 7.39
CA GLU A 1 -17.50 26.44 6.60
C GLU A 1 -16.25 26.13 7.43
N GLN A 2 -15.62 24.96 7.26
CA GLN A 2 -14.44 24.53 8.03
C GLN A 2 -13.17 24.68 7.20
N MET A 3 -12.08 25.14 7.82
CA MET A 3 -10.76 25.23 7.18
C MET A 3 -10.00 23.91 7.37
N TRP A 4 -9.60 23.31 6.25
CA TRP A 4 -8.85 22.06 6.19
C TRP A 4 -7.60 22.20 5.32
N TYR A 5 -6.48 21.71 5.83
CA TYR A 5 -5.25 21.43 5.10
C TYR A 5 -4.96 19.94 5.24
N ILE A 6 -5.01 19.20 4.13
CA ILE A 6 -5.07 17.73 4.12
C ILE A 6 -3.92 17.20 3.26
N GLY A 7 -3.15 16.24 3.75
CA GLY A 7 -2.11 15.59 2.96
C GLY A 7 -1.28 14.60 3.77
N GLY A 8 -0.11 14.23 3.26
CA GLY A 8 0.78 13.24 3.88
C GLY A 8 2.18 13.78 4.15
N ASN A 9 2.79 13.29 5.22
CA ASN A 9 4.20 13.49 5.54
C ASN A 9 5.09 12.58 4.69
N SER A 10 6.40 12.72 4.88
CA SER A 10 7.35 11.77 4.32
C SER A 10 7.24 10.40 4.98
N GLU A 11 7.55 9.35 4.22
CA GLU A 11 7.74 8.01 4.76
C GLU A 11 9.04 7.91 5.59
N SER A 12 10.06 8.71 5.24
CA SER A 12 11.37 8.71 5.91
C SER A 12 11.46 9.79 6.98
N VAL A 13 11.82 9.40 8.21
CA VAL A 13 11.96 10.31 9.36
C VAL A 13 12.90 11.49 9.07
N GLU A 14 14.01 11.23 8.37
CA GLU A 14 15.02 12.25 8.06
C GLU A 14 14.52 13.38 7.14
N GLN A 15 13.40 13.20 6.44
CA GLN A 15 12.76 14.27 5.68
C GLN A 15 11.87 15.13 6.56
N ASP A 16 11.09 14.51 7.45
CA ASP A 16 10.25 15.25 8.38
C ASP A 16 11.08 16.04 9.41
N GLU A 17 12.22 15.50 9.87
CA GLU A 17 13.15 16.22 10.77
C GLU A 17 13.73 17.50 10.16
N VAL A 18 13.91 17.50 8.83
CA VAL A 18 14.52 18.62 8.10
C VAL A 18 13.49 19.63 7.65
N HIS A 19 12.28 19.17 7.34
CA HIS A 19 11.20 20.01 6.84
C HIS A 19 10.20 20.34 7.94
N THR A 20 9.31 19.40 8.30
CA THR A 20 8.51 19.36 9.53
C THR A 20 7.55 18.16 9.48
N TYR A 21 7.15 17.65 10.65
CA TYR A 21 6.04 16.69 10.78
C TYR A 21 4.66 17.34 10.59
N ASP A 22 4.57 18.66 10.57
CA ASP A 22 3.29 19.39 10.47
C ASP A 22 3.01 19.93 9.05
N MET A 23 3.62 19.34 8.01
CA MET A 23 3.38 19.71 6.61
C MET A 23 3.03 18.53 5.72
N ALA A 24 2.17 18.77 4.74
CA ALA A 24 2.01 17.87 3.62
C ALA A 24 3.14 18.09 2.60
N PHE A 25 3.79 17.01 2.18
CA PHE A 25 4.85 17.06 1.18
C PHE A 25 4.26 17.26 -0.22
N GLY A 26 4.82 18.21 -0.96
CA GLY A 26 4.21 18.72 -2.19
C GLY A 26 4.12 17.70 -3.32
N GLY A 27 5.10 16.79 -3.44
CA GLY A 27 5.12 15.76 -4.48
C GLY A 27 4.06 14.68 -4.27
N GLY A 28 3.82 14.27 -3.02
CA GLY A 28 2.69 13.46 -2.61
C GLY A 28 1.36 14.20 -2.81
N GLY A 29 1.39 15.53 -2.82
CA GLY A 29 0.22 16.36 -3.04
C GLY A 29 -0.59 16.56 -1.77
N PHE A 30 -1.48 17.54 -1.82
CA PHE A 30 -2.33 17.93 -0.70
C PHE A 30 -3.60 18.61 -1.19
N ALA A 31 -4.61 18.70 -0.32
CA ALA A 31 -5.86 19.39 -0.55
C ALA A 31 -6.08 20.50 0.48
N ILE A 32 -6.68 21.60 0.02
CA ILE A 32 -7.03 22.76 0.86
C ILE A 32 -8.50 23.07 0.66
N SER A 33 -9.24 23.20 1.76
CA SER A 33 -10.65 23.62 1.71
C SER A 33 -10.79 25.03 1.11
N ARG A 34 -11.92 25.29 0.44
CA ARG A 34 -12.26 26.60 -0.11
C ARG A 34 -12.06 27.77 0.88
N PRO A 35 -12.61 27.76 2.12
CA PRO A 35 -12.42 28.88 3.06
C PRO A 35 -10.96 29.12 3.44
N LEU A 36 -10.14 28.06 3.57
CA LEU A 36 -8.70 28.22 3.82
C LEU A 36 -7.99 28.83 2.61
N MET A 37 -8.31 28.36 1.40
CA MET A 37 -7.74 28.90 0.17
C MET A 37 -8.03 30.40 0.01
N THR A 38 -9.24 30.85 0.33
CA THR A 38 -9.60 32.28 0.30
C THR A 38 -8.74 33.13 1.23
N ARG A 39 -8.49 32.66 2.45
CA ARG A 39 -7.63 33.39 3.41
C ARG A 39 -6.16 33.34 3.00
N LEU A 40 -5.69 32.19 2.51
CA LEU A 40 -4.33 32.02 2.04
C LEU A 40 -4.03 32.96 0.87
N ALA A 41 -4.90 33.02 -0.14
CA ALA A 41 -4.72 33.90 -1.30
C ALA A 41 -4.57 35.39 -0.93
N ALA A 42 -5.26 35.85 0.13
CA ALA A 42 -5.15 37.23 0.60
C ALA A 42 -3.85 37.53 1.36
N ALA A 43 -3.15 36.52 1.88
CA ALA A 43 -1.97 36.67 2.73
C ALA A 43 -0.66 36.14 2.12
N ILE A 44 -0.76 35.36 1.03
CA ILE A 44 0.35 34.54 0.52
C ILE A 44 1.56 35.37 0.09
N ASP A 45 1.38 36.51 -0.57
CA ASP A 45 2.51 37.33 -1.03
C ASP A 45 3.38 37.82 0.13
N GLY A 46 2.75 38.35 1.18
CA GLY A 46 3.45 38.78 2.40
C GLY A 46 4.07 37.61 3.14
N CYS A 47 3.41 36.46 3.15
CA CYS A 47 3.92 35.25 3.77
C CYS A 47 5.14 34.68 3.04
N LEU A 48 5.11 34.58 1.71
CA LEU A 48 6.24 34.11 0.90
C LEU A 48 7.48 34.99 1.08
N ASN A 49 7.29 36.30 1.28
CA ASN A 49 8.38 37.22 1.64
C ASN A 49 8.97 36.92 3.02
N ARG A 50 8.16 36.49 4.00
CA ARG A 50 8.66 36.10 5.34
C ARG A 50 9.43 34.78 5.30
N TYR A 51 8.95 33.79 4.56
CA TYR A 51 9.55 32.45 4.46
C TYR A 51 10.38 32.24 3.20
N PHE A 52 10.95 33.31 2.63
CA PHE A 52 11.72 33.23 1.38
C PHE A 52 12.92 32.28 1.46
N TYR A 53 13.43 32.02 2.67
CA TYR A 53 14.58 31.17 2.96
C TYR A 53 14.25 29.68 3.04
N PHE A 54 12.97 29.29 3.07
CA PHE A 54 12.60 27.87 2.97
C PHE A 54 12.87 27.31 1.58
N TYR A 55 13.41 26.10 1.54
CA TYR A 55 13.85 25.43 0.33
C TYR A 55 12.67 25.03 -0.56
N GLY A 56 11.72 24.28 -0.01
CA GLY A 56 10.57 23.73 -0.74
C GLY A 56 9.40 24.71 -0.81
N SER A 57 8.69 24.72 -1.95
CA SER A 57 7.46 25.50 -2.12
C SER A 57 6.36 25.00 -1.19
N ASP A 58 6.27 23.70 -0.97
CA ASP A 58 5.41 23.04 0.00
C ASP A 58 5.68 23.50 1.44
N GLN A 59 6.95 23.58 1.85
CA GLN A 59 7.33 24.07 3.18
C GLN A 59 6.89 25.54 3.37
N ARG A 60 7.00 26.37 2.32
CA ARG A 60 6.49 27.76 2.36
C ARG A 60 4.98 27.81 2.48
N ILE A 61 4.24 27.01 1.70
CA ILE A 61 2.78 26.96 1.77
C ILE A 61 2.32 26.48 3.15
N ALA A 62 2.94 25.43 3.70
CA ALA A 62 2.64 24.93 5.04
C ALA A 62 2.86 26.00 6.11
N ALA A 63 3.95 26.76 6.02
CA ALA A 63 4.23 27.88 6.92
C ALA A 63 3.16 28.98 6.84
N CYS A 64 2.72 29.34 5.63
CA CYS A 64 1.63 30.30 5.44
C CYS A 64 0.31 29.82 6.02
N ILE A 65 0.00 28.54 5.87
CA ILE A 65 -1.20 27.93 6.43
C ILE A 65 -1.11 27.90 7.97
N SER A 66 0.09 27.66 8.53
CA SER A 66 0.34 27.70 9.96
C SER A 66 0.11 29.10 10.55
N GLU A 67 0.50 30.18 9.84
CA GLU A 67 0.17 31.55 10.26
C GLU A 67 -1.34 31.83 10.30
N LEU A 68 -2.13 31.13 9.49
CA LEU A 68 -3.58 31.20 9.51
C LEU A 68 -4.22 30.36 10.62
N GLY A 69 -3.40 29.62 11.38
CA GLY A 69 -3.81 28.80 12.52
C GLY A 69 -4.46 27.48 12.14
N VAL A 70 -4.17 26.93 10.96
CA VAL A 70 -4.76 25.67 10.49
C VAL A 70 -3.70 24.56 10.47
N PRO A 71 -3.84 23.50 11.29
CA PRO A 71 -2.88 22.41 11.31
C PRO A 71 -3.06 21.46 10.12
N LEU A 72 -2.03 20.65 9.86
CA LEU A 72 -2.12 19.52 8.95
C LEU A 72 -3.14 18.50 9.47
N THR A 73 -4.03 18.06 8.59
CA THR A 73 -4.86 16.88 8.74
C THR A 73 -4.24 15.76 7.93
N GLN A 74 -3.57 14.85 8.62
CA GLN A 74 -2.78 13.80 7.98
C GLN A 74 -3.71 12.72 7.40
N GLU A 75 -3.59 12.50 6.09
CA GLU A 75 -4.29 11.45 5.35
C GLU A 75 -3.27 10.47 4.75
N ARG A 76 -3.35 9.21 5.17
CA ARG A 76 -2.36 8.16 4.86
C ARG A 76 -2.44 7.61 3.43
N GLY A 77 -3.18 8.28 2.56
CA GLY A 77 -3.30 7.97 1.13
C GLY A 77 -2.41 8.81 0.23
N PHE A 78 -1.87 9.92 0.76
CA PHE A 78 -0.94 10.78 0.06
C PHE A 78 0.49 10.33 0.35
N HIS A 79 1.22 9.92 -0.70
CA HIS A 79 2.58 9.43 -0.55
C HIS A 79 3.54 10.27 -1.37
N GLN A 80 4.39 11.00 -0.67
CA GLN A 80 5.62 11.55 -1.24
C GLN A 80 6.53 10.40 -1.72
N LEU A 81 6.43 9.25 -1.06
CA LEU A 81 7.17 8.02 -1.33
C LEU A 81 8.68 8.24 -1.27
N ASP A 82 9.09 9.01 -0.26
CA ASP A 82 10.50 9.28 0.07
C ASP A 82 11.14 8.03 0.68
N ILE A 83 11.29 6.99 -0.13
CA ILE A 83 12.02 5.77 0.15
C ILE A 83 12.89 5.46 -1.06
N ARG A 84 13.80 4.50 -0.95
CA ARG A 84 14.68 4.06 -2.04
C ARG A 84 14.61 2.55 -2.22
N GLU A 85 15.11 2.09 -3.37
CA GLU A 85 15.13 0.68 -3.76
C GLU A 85 13.71 0.15 -3.97
N ASP A 86 13.36 -1.00 -3.37
CA ASP A 86 12.17 -1.78 -3.69
C ASP A 86 10.96 -1.37 -2.82
N PRO A 87 9.94 -0.71 -3.40
CA PRO A 87 8.78 -0.23 -2.64
C PRO A 87 7.79 -1.36 -2.27
N TYR A 88 8.06 -2.61 -2.67
CA TYR A 88 7.14 -3.73 -2.53
C TYR A 88 6.56 -3.90 -1.14
N GLY A 89 7.40 -3.93 -0.11
CA GLY A 89 6.93 -4.20 1.25
C GLY A 89 5.97 -3.14 1.77
N PHE A 90 6.19 -1.88 1.38
CA PHE A 90 5.30 -0.76 1.69
C PHE A 90 3.96 -0.90 0.96
N LEU A 91 3.99 -1.10 -0.36
CA LEU A 91 2.77 -1.20 -1.16
C LEU A 91 1.96 -2.48 -0.86
N ALA A 92 2.62 -3.58 -0.51
CA ALA A 92 1.97 -4.85 -0.16
C ALA A 92 1.27 -4.84 1.21
N ALA A 93 1.62 -3.88 2.07
CA ALA A 93 1.03 -3.66 3.38
C ALA A 93 0.56 -2.21 3.54
N HIS A 94 -0.02 -1.65 2.46
CA HIS A 94 -0.56 -0.30 2.45
C HIS A 94 -1.55 -0.10 3.60
N PRO A 95 -1.51 1.04 4.32
CA PRO A 95 -2.40 1.31 5.44
C PRO A 95 -3.88 1.26 5.03
N LEU A 96 -4.76 1.09 6.02
CA LEU A 96 -6.22 1.14 5.84
C LEU A 96 -6.72 2.56 5.53
N ALA A 97 -6.40 3.03 4.33
CA ALA A 97 -6.74 4.34 3.78
C ALA A 97 -6.84 4.22 2.26
N PRO A 98 -7.68 5.02 1.57
CA PRO A 98 -7.69 5.02 0.11
C PRO A 98 -6.34 5.51 -0.40
N LEU A 99 -5.79 4.84 -1.42
CA LEU A 99 -4.62 5.36 -2.12
C LEU A 99 -5.03 6.59 -2.93
N VAL A 100 -4.35 7.72 -2.71
CA VAL A 100 -4.64 8.99 -3.40
C VAL A 100 -3.54 9.30 -4.41
N SER A 101 -2.28 9.17 -4.01
CA SER A 101 -1.14 9.54 -4.84
C SER A 101 0.10 8.73 -4.47
N LEU A 102 0.95 8.51 -5.47
CA LEU A 102 2.30 7.98 -5.32
C LEU A 102 3.24 8.93 -6.07
N HIS A 103 4.29 9.39 -5.40
CA HIS A 103 5.31 10.25 -5.98
C HIS A 103 6.68 9.53 -6.05
N HIS A 104 7.71 10.20 -6.56
CA HIS A 104 9.10 9.72 -6.71
C HIS A 104 9.27 8.31 -7.31
N LEU A 105 8.34 7.89 -8.18
CA LEU A 105 8.37 6.56 -8.80
C LEU A 105 9.62 6.32 -9.67
N ASP A 106 10.25 7.39 -10.16
CA ASP A 106 11.49 7.40 -10.93
C ASP A 106 12.74 7.05 -10.08
N TYR A 107 12.64 7.14 -8.76
CA TYR A 107 13.72 6.83 -7.83
C TYR A 107 13.61 5.45 -7.17
N LEU A 108 12.61 4.67 -7.58
CA LEU A 108 12.28 3.37 -7.02
C LEU A 108 12.51 2.26 -8.04
N ASP A 109 12.76 1.06 -7.54
CA ASP A 109 12.72 -0.13 -8.37
C ASP A 109 11.29 -0.33 -8.92
N PRO A 110 11.16 -0.95 -10.11
CA PRO A 110 9.87 -1.27 -10.68
C PRO A 110 8.99 -2.07 -9.72
N MET A 111 7.72 -1.66 -9.57
CA MET A 111 6.79 -2.29 -8.62
C MET A 111 6.50 -3.76 -8.97
N PHE A 112 6.59 -4.13 -10.24
CA PHE A 112 6.39 -5.49 -10.73
C PHE A 112 7.71 -6.10 -11.24
N PRO A 113 7.94 -7.41 -11.01
CA PRO A 113 9.15 -8.07 -11.49
C PRO A 113 9.19 -8.10 -13.02
N ASN A 114 10.41 -8.00 -13.59
CA ASN A 114 10.68 -8.06 -15.03
C ASN A 114 9.97 -6.97 -15.86
N GLN A 115 9.65 -5.82 -15.24
CA GLN A 115 9.08 -4.65 -15.90
C GLN A 115 9.96 -3.44 -15.63
N ASN A 116 9.86 -2.40 -16.46
CA ASN A 116 10.36 -1.07 -16.10
C ASN A 116 9.34 -0.28 -15.26
N THR A 117 9.71 0.91 -14.80
CA THR A 117 8.86 1.78 -13.96
C THR A 117 7.52 2.12 -14.63
N ILE A 118 7.54 2.46 -15.93
CA ILE A 118 6.33 2.85 -16.67
C ILE A 118 5.41 1.64 -16.88
N GLU A 119 5.97 0.50 -17.27
CA GLU A 119 5.23 -0.76 -17.42
C GLU A 119 4.60 -1.20 -16.10
N SER A 120 5.34 -1.08 -14.99
CA SER A 120 4.86 -1.38 -13.64
C SER A 120 3.67 -0.49 -13.27
N LEU A 121 3.76 0.81 -13.55
CA LEU A 121 2.66 1.74 -13.31
C LEU A 121 1.45 1.41 -14.19
N GLN A 122 1.65 1.15 -15.48
CA GLN A 122 0.57 0.73 -16.38
C GLN A 122 -0.10 -0.57 -15.90
N THR A 123 0.68 -1.51 -15.37
CA THR A 123 0.17 -2.75 -14.77
C THR A 123 -0.67 -2.47 -13.54
N LEU A 124 -0.22 -1.62 -12.61
CA LEU A 124 -0.98 -1.22 -11.43
C LEU A 124 -2.29 -0.48 -11.78
N MET A 125 -2.27 0.30 -12.87
CA MET A 125 -3.44 1.06 -13.31
C MET A 125 -4.57 0.17 -13.84
N LYS A 126 -4.29 -1.03 -14.35
CA LYS A 126 -5.31 -1.97 -14.84
C LYS A 126 -6.39 -2.28 -13.77
N PRO A 127 -6.06 -2.86 -12.60
CA PRO A 127 -7.04 -3.12 -11.55
C PRO A 127 -7.61 -1.82 -10.94
N TYR A 128 -6.81 -0.74 -10.87
CA TYR A 128 -7.29 0.55 -10.39
C TYR A 128 -8.49 1.07 -11.20
N THR A 129 -8.47 0.95 -12.52
CA THR A 129 -9.60 1.40 -13.36
C THR A 129 -10.88 0.57 -13.15
N LEU A 130 -10.78 -0.62 -12.56
CA LEU A 130 -11.91 -1.51 -12.32
C LEU A 130 -12.55 -1.29 -10.94
N ASP A 131 -11.73 -1.11 -9.90
CA ASP A 131 -12.17 -0.87 -8.51
C ASP A 131 -11.17 0.06 -7.78
N PRO A 132 -11.20 1.37 -8.09
CA PRO A 132 -10.19 2.32 -7.61
C PRO A 132 -10.18 2.45 -6.08
N ASN A 133 -11.35 2.25 -5.45
CA ASN A 133 -11.49 2.32 -3.99
C ASN A 133 -10.78 1.18 -3.25
N ARG A 134 -10.35 0.12 -3.95
CA ARG A 134 -9.76 -1.10 -3.38
C ARG A 134 -8.27 -1.25 -3.68
N ILE A 135 -7.71 -0.46 -4.59
CA ILE A 135 -6.30 -0.62 -5.00
C ILE A 135 -5.37 -0.62 -3.77
N LEU A 136 -4.43 -1.57 -3.74
CA LEU A 136 -3.49 -1.81 -2.64
C LEU A 136 -4.08 -2.16 -1.27
N GLN A 137 -5.41 -2.23 -1.13
CA GLN A 137 -5.99 -2.52 0.18
C GLN A 137 -5.62 -3.92 0.65
N GLN A 138 -5.05 -3.97 1.87
CA GLN A 138 -4.62 -5.22 2.47
C GLN A 138 -5.82 -6.01 3.00
N VAL A 139 -5.88 -7.28 2.59
CA VAL A 139 -6.88 -8.27 3.01
C VAL A 139 -6.16 -9.50 3.53
N ASN A 140 -6.45 -9.89 4.77
CA ASN A 140 -5.76 -11.00 5.44
C ASN A 140 -6.73 -12.15 5.74
N CYS A 141 -6.27 -13.38 5.54
CA CYS A 141 -6.95 -14.59 6.00
C CYS A 141 -5.99 -15.73 6.28
N HIS A 142 -6.51 -16.76 6.95
CA HIS A 142 -5.76 -17.93 7.36
C HIS A 142 -6.36 -19.19 6.75
N ASP A 143 -5.55 -20.02 6.11
CA ASP A 143 -5.94 -21.38 5.74
C ASP A 143 -5.59 -22.31 6.90
N ARG A 144 -6.59 -22.60 7.75
CA ARG A 144 -6.38 -23.43 8.94
C ARG A 144 -6.05 -24.89 8.62
N LYS A 145 -6.37 -25.39 7.42
CA LYS A 145 -6.08 -26.78 7.05
C LYS A 145 -4.63 -26.96 6.68
N ARG A 146 -4.01 -25.93 6.09
CA ARG A 146 -2.61 -25.93 5.66
C ARG A 146 -1.69 -25.15 6.58
N GLU A 147 -2.26 -24.51 7.60
CA GLU A 147 -1.58 -23.60 8.54
C GLU A 147 -0.90 -22.42 7.84
N TRP A 148 -1.58 -21.85 6.84
CA TRP A 148 -1.03 -20.73 6.06
C TRP A 148 -1.62 -19.40 6.51
N SER A 149 -0.78 -18.36 6.47
CA SER A 149 -1.23 -16.97 6.50
C SER A 149 -1.16 -16.38 5.11
N ILE A 150 -2.25 -15.75 4.68
CA ILE A 150 -2.38 -15.15 3.35
C ILE A 150 -2.67 -13.66 3.55
N SER A 151 -1.81 -12.82 2.96
CA SER A 151 -1.99 -11.36 2.88
C SER A 151 -2.11 -10.95 1.43
N ILE A 152 -3.21 -10.32 1.07
CA ILE A 152 -3.53 -9.88 -0.29
C ILE A 152 -3.47 -8.35 -0.30
N SER A 153 -2.58 -7.79 -1.12
CA SER A 153 -2.65 -6.39 -1.54
C SER A 153 -3.41 -6.35 -2.86
N TRP A 154 -4.70 -6.00 -2.81
CA TRP A 154 -5.58 -6.18 -3.95
C TRP A 154 -5.12 -5.37 -5.18
N GLY A 155 -5.03 -6.03 -6.33
CA GLY A 155 -4.53 -5.43 -7.57
C GLY A 155 -3.00 -5.34 -7.66
N TYR A 156 -2.26 -5.87 -6.67
CA TYR A 156 -0.79 -5.81 -6.66
C TYR A 156 -0.14 -7.16 -6.41
N SER A 157 -0.27 -7.72 -5.21
CA SER A 157 0.42 -8.96 -4.85
C SER A 157 -0.29 -9.76 -3.75
N ILE A 158 0.11 -11.03 -3.61
CA ILE A 158 -0.30 -11.93 -2.54
C ILE A 158 0.94 -12.52 -1.89
N GLN A 159 1.01 -12.43 -0.57
CA GLN A 159 1.99 -13.13 0.26
C GLN A 159 1.35 -14.35 0.90
N ILE A 160 1.99 -15.52 0.76
CA ILE A 160 1.62 -16.74 1.46
C ILE A 160 2.78 -17.18 2.35
N TYR A 161 2.53 -17.21 3.64
CA TYR A 161 3.42 -17.78 4.65
C TYR A 161 2.93 -19.19 4.98
N THR A 162 3.85 -20.16 5.00
CA THR A 162 3.56 -21.57 5.32
C THR A 162 3.42 -21.84 6.83
N TYR A 163 3.14 -20.78 7.59
CA TYR A 163 2.94 -20.77 9.03
C TYR A 163 2.01 -19.62 9.43
N PHE A 164 1.53 -19.63 10.68
CA PHE A 164 0.69 -18.56 11.20
C PHE A 164 1.49 -17.33 11.61
N LEU A 165 1.06 -16.17 11.12
CA LEU A 165 1.49 -14.86 11.56
C LEU A 165 0.32 -14.14 12.22
N SER A 166 0.62 -13.29 13.20
CA SER A 166 -0.38 -12.40 13.77
C SER A 166 -0.85 -11.35 12.74
N ALA A 167 -2.04 -10.79 12.96
CA ALA A 167 -2.54 -9.69 12.14
C ALA A 167 -1.59 -8.47 12.19
N THR A 168 -0.95 -8.22 13.33
CA THR A 168 0.04 -7.15 13.50
C THR A 168 1.27 -7.39 12.63
N GLU A 169 1.79 -8.62 12.58
CA GLU A 169 2.93 -8.94 11.70
C GLU A 169 2.55 -8.80 10.23
N LEU A 170 1.39 -9.29 9.80
CA LEU A 170 0.92 -9.13 8.41
C LEU A 170 0.73 -7.66 8.03
N ALA A 171 0.20 -6.85 8.94
CA ALA A 171 0.01 -5.41 8.75
C ALA A 171 1.32 -4.60 8.85
N THR A 172 2.42 -5.21 9.32
CA THR A 172 3.73 -4.56 9.38
C THR A 172 4.50 -4.82 8.07
N PRO A 173 4.80 -3.77 7.27
CA PRO A 173 5.56 -3.89 6.02
C PRO A 173 6.87 -4.65 6.17
N LEU A 174 7.18 -5.53 5.21
CA LEU A 174 8.54 -6.05 5.06
C LEU A 174 9.45 -4.88 4.63
N GLN A 175 10.59 -4.71 5.28
CA GLN A 175 11.54 -3.67 4.91
C GLN A 175 12.32 -4.10 3.66
N THR A 176 11.77 -3.81 2.48
CA THR A 176 12.43 -4.00 1.19
C THR A 176 13.07 -2.72 0.65
N PHE A 177 12.90 -1.61 1.36
CA PHE A 177 13.29 -0.27 0.95
C PHE A 177 14.25 0.37 1.98
N LYS A 178 14.88 1.47 1.58
CA LYS A 178 15.80 2.29 2.40
C LYS A 178 15.25 3.69 2.61
N THR A 179 15.84 4.41 3.57
CA THR A 179 15.46 5.81 3.80
C THR A 179 15.97 6.72 2.66
N TRP A 180 15.29 7.86 2.47
CA TRP A 180 15.45 8.75 1.32
C TRP A 180 16.82 9.43 1.13
N ARG A 181 17.39 10.03 2.18
CA ARG A 181 18.70 10.73 2.17
C ARG A 181 19.85 9.79 2.48
N SER A 182 19.74 9.00 3.55
CA SER A 182 20.87 8.16 3.99
C SER A 182 21.12 6.96 3.08
N TRP A 183 20.10 6.55 2.31
CA TRP A 183 20.13 5.33 1.47
C TRP A 183 20.51 4.08 2.27
N SER A 184 20.10 4.05 3.54
CA SER A 184 20.44 2.97 4.46
C SER A 184 19.20 2.45 5.18
N ASN A 185 19.39 1.40 5.99
CA ASN A 185 18.35 0.98 6.91
C ASN A 185 18.24 2.03 8.01
N GLY A 186 17.07 2.63 8.15
CA GLY A 186 16.82 3.67 9.15
C GLY A 186 15.36 3.72 9.56
N SER A 187 14.98 4.83 10.20
CA SER A 187 13.64 5.02 10.75
C SER A 187 12.65 5.54 9.71
N PHE A 188 11.43 5.01 9.77
CA PHE A 188 10.28 5.45 8.98
C PHE A 188 9.19 5.97 9.91
N THR A 189 8.23 6.72 9.37
CA THR A 189 7.05 7.19 10.11
C THR A 189 6.03 6.08 10.44
N PHE A 190 6.40 4.83 10.16
CA PHE A 190 5.66 3.61 10.43
C PHE A 190 6.62 2.48 10.78
N ASN A 191 6.10 1.45 11.46
CA ASN A 191 6.90 0.28 11.81
C ASN A 191 7.18 -0.57 10.57
N THR A 192 8.39 -1.13 10.50
CA THR A 192 8.77 -2.14 9.51
C THR A 192 9.20 -3.42 10.21
N ARG A 193 9.23 -4.53 9.48
CA ARG A 193 9.84 -5.77 9.94
C ARG A 193 10.89 -6.27 8.93
N PRO A 194 12.02 -6.82 9.41
CA PRO A 194 13.07 -7.27 8.51
C PRO A 194 12.65 -8.53 7.75
N LEU A 195 13.24 -8.72 6.56
CA LEU A 195 13.20 -10.01 5.89
C LEU A 195 14.01 -11.03 6.71
N LYS A 196 13.40 -12.15 7.08
CA LYS A 196 14.04 -13.19 7.89
C LYS A 196 15.27 -13.78 7.17
N PRO A 197 16.36 -14.14 7.87
CA PRO A 197 17.53 -14.76 7.22
C PRO A 197 17.21 -16.09 6.53
N ASP A 198 16.37 -16.94 7.15
CA ASP A 198 15.92 -18.20 6.56
C ASP A 198 14.92 -17.95 5.41
N PRO A 199 15.21 -18.38 4.18
CA PRO A 199 14.26 -18.33 3.06
C PRO A 199 12.92 -19.01 3.34
N CYS A 200 12.90 -20.04 4.17
CA CYS A 200 11.68 -20.75 4.56
C CYS A 200 10.80 -19.97 5.53
N GLU A 201 11.29 -18.90 6.14
CA GLU A 201 10.48 -17.98 6.95
C GLU A 201 9.94 -16.80 6.12
N ARG A 202 10.33 -16.69 4.84
CA ARG A 202 9.88 -15.63 3.93
C ARG A 202 8.62 -16.05 3.19
N PRO A 203 7.75 -15.08 2.79
CA PRO A 203 6.55 -15.43 2.04
C PRO A 203 6.89 -15.91 0.64
N VAL A 204 6.09 -16.83 0.12
CA VAL A 204 5.96 -17.03 -1.31
C VAL A 204 5.10 -15.90 -1.86
N VAL A 205 5.60 -15.19 -2.88
CA VAL A 205 4.97 -13.99 -3.41
C VAL A 205 4.38 -14.24 -4.80
N TYR A 206 3.12 -13.85 -4.98
CA TYR A 206 2.46 -13.80 -6.27
C TYR A 206 2.20 -12.36 -6.66
N PHE A 207 2.46 -11.98 -7.91
CA PHE A 207 2.14 -10.66 -8.45
C PHE A 207 0.95 -10.72 -9.39
N MET A 208 0.20 -9.63 -9.45
CA MET A 208 -0.97 -9.54 -10.32
C MET A 208 -0.54 -9.60 -11.79
N ASP A 209 -1.12 -10.53 -12.54
CA ASP A 209 -0.96 -10.64 -13.99
C ASP A 209 -2.10 -9.96 -14.75
N GLY A 210 -3.30 -9.95 -14.15
CA GLY A 210 -4.45 -9.34 -14.78
C GLY A 210 -5.70 -9.27 -13.92
N ALA A 211 -6.65 -8.51 -14.42
CA ALA A 211 -7.90 -8.16 -13.75
C ALA A 211 -9.02 -8.02 -14.79
N GLU A 212 -10.23 -8.42 -14.41
CA GLU A 212 -11.43 -8.29 -15.22
C GLU A 212 -12.65 -7.95 -14.35
N ASP A 213 -13.62 -7.26 -14.97
CA ASP A 213 -14.94 -7.07 -14.40
C ASP A 213 -15.80 -8.31 -14.61
N LEU A 214 -16.40 -8.79 -13.53
CA LEU A 214 -17.43 -9.82 -13.56
C LEU A 214 -18.79 -9.17 -13.33
N ARG A 215 -19.67 -9.27 -14.35
CA ARG A 215 -21.09 -8.87 -14.23
C ARG A 215 -21.28 -7.44 -13.69
N LYS A 216 -20.36 -6.52 -14.04
CA LYS A 216 -20.30 -5.09 -13.67
C LYS A 216 -20.16 -4.76 -12.17
N SER A 217 -20.49 -5.66 -11.25
CA SER A 217 -20.52 -5.43 -9.80
C SER A 217 -19.45 -6.19 -9.01
N MET A 218 -18.77 -7.12 -9.68
CA MET A 218 -17.70 -7.92 -9.10
C MET A 218 -16.42 -7.73 -9.89
N THR A 219 -15.28 -7.96 -9.23
CA THR A 219 -13.97 -8.02 -9.86
C THR A 219 -13.39 -9.41 -9.72
N LYS A 220 -12.59 -9.81 -10.70
CA LYS A 220 -11.74 -10.99 -10.65
C LYS A 220 -10.33 -10.62 -11.06
N THR A 221 -9.38 -10.92 -10.19
CA THR A 221 -7.94 -10.69 -10.42
C THR A 221 -7.23 -12.03 -10.36
N TRP A 222 -6.15 -12.20 -11.12
CA TRP A 222 -5.31 -13.38 -11.04
C TRP A 222 -3.83 -13.03 -10.88
N TYR A 223 -3.14 -13.88 -10.14
CA TYR A 223 -1.76 -13.63 -9.71
C TYR A 223 -0.92 -14.87 -10.04
N SER A 224 0.30 -14.64 -10.54
CA SER A 224 1.29 -15.70 -10.77
C SER A 224 2.50 -15.51 -9.88
N LEU A 225 3.24 -16.60 -9.69
CA LEU A 225 4.43 -16.64 -8.87
C LEU A 225 5.45 -15.61 -9.38
N GLY A 226 5.92 -14.73 -8.49
CA GLY A 226 6.97 -13.76 -8.80
C GLY A 226 8.28 -14.10 -8.10
N ASP A 227 9.38 -13.94 -8.81
CA ASP A 227 10.72 -14.12 -8.24
C ASP A 227 11.21 -12.82 -7.58
N LYS A 228 11.08 -12.76 -6.25
CA LYS A 228 11.64 -11.66 -5.43
C LYS A 228 13.08 -11.90 -5.00
N LYS A 229 13.75 -12.94 -5.50
CA LYS A 229 15.09 -13.37 -5.06
C LYS A 229 15.18 -13.56 -3.54
N TYR A 230 14.08 -13.98 -2.91
CA TYR A 230 14.02 -14.27 -1.47
C TYR A 230 14.73 -15.58 -1.09
N GLY A 231 15.58 -16.13 -1.96
CA GLY A 231 16.27 -17.39 -1.74
C GLY A 231 15.37 -18.60 -1.97
N HIS A 232 15.97 -19.77 -1.94
CA HIS A 232 15.29 -21.05 -2.12
C HIS A 232 15.01 -21.70 -0.76
N CYS A 233 13.80 -22.22 -0.59
CA CYS A 233 13.42 -23.03 0.56
C CYS A 233 13.15 -24.46 0.10
N GLU A 234 13.83 -25.43 0.72
CA GLU A 234 13.70 -26.86 0.39
C GLU A 234 12.54 -27.56 1.12
N LYS A 235 11.86 -26.87 2.05
CA LYS A 235 10.74 -27.46 2.80
C LYS A 235 9.56 -27.76 1.87
N SER A 236 8.98 -28.93 2.05
CA SER A 236 7.87 -29.43 1.22
C SER A 236 6.65 -28.50 1.22
N GLU A 237 6.44 -27.79 2.33
CA GLU A 237 5.36 -26.83 2.52
C GLU A 237 5.47 -25.66 1.56
N HIS A 238 6.68 -25.12 1.36
CA HIS A 238 6.94 -24.07 0.37
C HIS A 238 6.76 -24.61 -1.04
N SER A 239 7.22 -25.84 -1.32
CA SER A 239 7.00 -26.49 -2.62
C SER A 239 5.51 -26.62 -2.97
N LYS A 240 4.67 -26.99 -2.00
CA LYS A 240 3.21 -27.06 -2.19
C LYS A 240 2.60 -25.71 -2.57
N VAL A 241 3.12 -24.61 -2.02
CA VAL A 241 2.67 -23.27 -2.41
C VAL A 241 3.14 -22.96 -3.82
N THR A 242 4.43 -23.12 -4.13
CA THR A 242 4.99 -22.78 -5.45
C THR A 242 4.48 -23.66 -6.60
N GLU A 243 3.96 -24.86 -6.32
CA GLU A 243 3.24 -25.70 -7.29
C GLU A 243 1.91 -25.07 -7.77
N VAL A 244 1.32 -24.17 -6.97
CA VAL A 244 0.16 -23.37 -7.37
C VAL A 244 0.62 -22.37 -8.42
N LYS A 245 0.23 -22.61 -9.68
CA LYS A 245 0.62 -21.75 -10.80
C LYS A 245 -0.09 -20.41 -10.80
N ARG A 246 -1.35 -20.39 -10.34
CA ARG A 246 -2.20 -19.20 -10.41
C ARG A 246 -3.15 -19.12 -9.24
N ILE A 247 -3.30 -17.92 -8.69
CA ILE A 247 -4.30 -17.62 -7.65
C ILE A 247 -5.36 -16.72 -8.25
N LEU A 248 -6.62 -17.13 -8.16
CA LEU A 248 -7.79 -16.36 -8.58
C LEU A 248 -8.42 -15.70 -7.36
N VAL A 249 -8.56 -14.38 -7.38
CA VAL A 249 -9.22 -13.62 -6.30
C VAL A 249 -10.49 -12.98 -6.84
N THR A 250 -11.61 -13.19 -6.16
CA THR A 250 -12.90 -12.59 -6.50
C THR A 250 -13.40 -11.68 -5.38
N SER A 251 -14.01 -10.55 -5.74
CA SER A 251 -14.58 -9.60 -4.78
C SER A 251 -15.80 -8.90 -5.37
N MET A 252 -16.69 -8.41 -4.50
CA MET A 252 -17.58 -7.30 -4.87
C MET A 252 -16.76 -6.03 -5.01
N LYS A 253 -17.13 -5.14 -5.94
CA LYS A 253 -16.52 -3.80 -6.03
C LYS A 253 -16.67 -3.06 -4.70
N MET A 254 -15.68 -2.27 -4.35
CA MET A 254 -15.67 -1.53 -3.10
C MET A 254 -16.53 -0.27 -3.23
N ASP A 255 -17.57 -0.21 -2.40
CA ASP A 255 -18.48 0.93 -2.32
C ASP A 255 -17.70 2.19 -1.89
N PRO A 256 -17.77 3.31 -2.63
CA PRO A 256 -17.15 4.56 -2.22
C PRO A 256 -17.57 5.03 -0.81
N GLU A 257 -18.80 4.72 -0.37
CA GLU A 257 -19.30 5.07 0.95
C GLU A 257 -18.57 4.37 2.10
N TYR A 258 -17.78 3.34 1.79
CA TYR A 258 -16.94 2.66 2.77
C TYR A 258 -15.95 3.64 3.42
N TRP A 259 -15.36 4.55 2.65
CA TRP A 259 -14.36 5.51 3.13
C TRP A 259 -14.94 6.67 3.95
N LYS A 260 -16.27 6.78 4.03
CA LYS A 260 -16.95 7.77 4.88
C LYS A 260 -17.24 7.25 6.30
N ARG A 261 -16.86 6.00 6.59
CA ARG A 261 -17.06 5.33 7.88
C ARG A 261 -15.70 5.01 8.49
N ALA A 262 -15.70 4.61 9.77
CA ALA A 262 -14.49 4.09 10.40
C ALA A 262 -13.94 2.91 9.57
N PRO A 263 -12.67 2.98 9.11
CA PRO A 263 -12.12 1.97 8.21
C PRO A 263 -11.93 0.64 8.95
N GLN A 264 -12.27 -0.47 8.27
CA GLN A 264 -12.12 -1.82 8.80
C GLN A 264 -11.74 -2.79 7.68
N ARG A 265 -10.52 -3.35 7.72
CA ARG A 265 -10.04 -4.28 6.67
C ARG A 265 -11.08 -5.31 6.28
N GLN A 266 -11.05 -5.69 5.01
CA GLN A 266 -11.80 -6.84 4.55
C GLN A 266 -11.03 -8.13 4.84
N CYS A 267 -11.73 -9.25 4.75
CA CYS A 267 -11.17 -10.56 5.02
C CYS A 267 -11.38 -11.47 3.81
N CYS A 268 -10.70 -12.60 3.81
CA CYS A 268 -10.76 -13.54 2.70
C CYS A 268 -11.05 -14.98 3.14
N GLU A 269 -11.46 -15.78 2.17
CA GLU A 269 -11.74 -17.20 2.33
C GLU A 269 -11.12 -17.97 1.16
N VAL A 270 -10.31 -18.97 1.47
CA VAL A 270 -9.77 -19.91 0.49
C VAL A 270 -10.87 -20.91 0.13
N LEU A 271 -11.22 -20.98 -1.15
CA LEU A 271 -12.24 -21.88 -1.67
C LEU A 271 -11.62 -23.23 -2.04
N GLU A 272 -12.28 -24.33 -1.70
CA GLU A 272 -11.80 -25.66 -2.05
C GLU A 272 -11.91 -25.94 -3.55
N GLY A 273 -10.81 -26.39 -4.15
CA GLY A 273 -10.76 -26.78 -5.56
C GLY A 273 -11.42 -28.14 -5.80
N GLY A 274 -12.60 -28.16 -6.41
CA GLY A 274 -13.22 -29.41 -6.89
C GLY A 274 -12.52 -29.99 -8.13
N GLY A 275 -11.85 -31.13 -7.98
CA GLY A 275 -11.37 -31.99 -9.08
C GLY A 275 -9.86 -31.99 -9.34
N ARG A 276 -9.32 -33.11 -9.88
CA ARG A 276 -7.88 -33.34 -10.15
C ARG A 276 -7.24 -32.31 -11.10
N SER A 277 -8.01 -31.64 -11.96
CA SER A 277 -7.51 -30.59 -12.88
C SER A 277 -7.31 -29.22 -12.20
N LYS A 278 -7.88 -29.00 -11.00
CA LYS A 278 -7.77 -27.74 -10.24
C LYS A 278 -6.58 -27.70 -9.26
N LYS A 279 -5.69 -28.69 -9.27
CA LYS A 279 -4.54 -28.73 -8.35
C LYS A 279 -3.53 -27.59 -8.55
N LYS A 280 -3.51 -26.96 -9.73
CA LYS A 280 -2.57 -25.88 -10.08
C LYS A 280 -3.15 -24.47 -9.88
N GLU A 281 -4.41 -24.36 -9.45
CA GLU A 281 -5.08 -23.08 -9.25
C GLU A 281 -5.69 -23.01 -7.85
N MET A 282 -5.45 -21.91 -7.14
CA MET A 282 -6.11 -21.60 -5.88
C MET A 282 -7.16 -20.52 -6.12
N SER A 283 -8.32 -20.64 -5.48
CA SER A 283 -9.37 -19.60 -5.52
C SER A 283 -9.55 -18.99 -4.14
N ILE A 284 -9.60 -17.66 -4.08
CA ILE A 284 -9.83 -16.88 -2.88
C ILE A 284 -10.98 -15.91 -3.11
N LYS A 285 -11.86 -15.77 -2.12
CA LYS A 285 -12.97 -14.80 -2.15
C LYS A 285 -12.75 -13.75 -1.07
N ILE A 286 -12.75 -12.48 -1.45
CA ILE A 286 -12.77 -11.35 -0.52
C ILE A 286 -14.21 -11.09 -0.08
N LYS A 287 -14.40 -10.84 1.22
CA LYS A 287 -15.69 -10.58 1.85
C LYS A 287 -15.54 -9.61 3.02
N LYS A 288 -16.68 -9.15 3.55
CA LYS A 288 -16.69 -8.48 4.86
C LYS A 288 -16.28 -9.50 5.93
N CYS A 289 -15.49 -9.05 6.90
CA CYS A 289 -15.11 -9.90 8.02
C CYS A 289 -16.36 -10.28 8.82
N GLY A 290 -16.53 -11.57 9.10
CA GLY A 290 -17.66 -12.08 9.88
C GLY A 290 -17.42 -11.98 11.39
N TYR A 291 -18.49 -11.98 12.20
CA TYR A 291 -18.40 -12.01 13.67
C TYR A 291 -17.58 -13.19 14.22
N SER A 292 -17.51 -14.30 13.48
CA SER A 292 -16.81 -15.52 13.85
C SER A 292 -15.41 -15.64 13.25
N GLU A 293 -14.90 -14.62 12.57
CA GLU A 293 -13.50 -14.60 12.16
C GLU A 293 -12.65 -14.45 13.43
N LYS A 294 -12.19 -15.61 13.90
CA LYS A 294 -11.39 -15.73 15.11
C LYS A 294 -10.07 -14.99 14.90
N ILE A 295 -9.80 -14.07 15.83
CA ILE A 295 -8.47 -13.53 16.13
C ILE A 295 -7.47 -14.68 16.22
#